data_AF-A0A401PFX5-F1
#
_entry.id   AF-A0A401PFX5-F1
#
_cell.length_a   1.000
_cell.length_b   1.000
_cell.length_c   1.000
_cell.angle_alpha   90.00
_cell.angle_beta   90.00
_cell.angle_gamma   90.00
#
_symmetry.space_group_name_H-M   'P 1'
#
loop_
_entity.id
_entity.type
_entity.pdbx_description
1 polymer ?
#
loop_
_entity_poly.entity_id
_entity_poly.type
_entity_poly.pdbx_seq_one_letter_code
_entity_poly.pdbx_strand_id
1 'polypeptide(L)'
;MIGLPFLGSSVTTFDWMKAVRSYTVYEIMCKILKDSDLWDRRKHCFSVQTENGEDLIFGVELEYELILWEKAFQTATFLEVERIQCKTYACVLESHLMGLTIDFNMGLVCFDAASKVVLWRYKFSQLKGSSDDGKSKIKFLFQNIDTKQIEAKELEFSNLFAVLHCIHSFFATKVACMDPLYVGCQPIVGKAKYSN
;
A
#
# COMPACT_ATOMS: atom_id res chain seq x y z
N MET A 1 -9.34 6.75 2.76
CA MET A 1 -9.06 7.83 3.74
C MET A 1 -9.23 7.24 5.13
N ILE A 2 -8.18 7.26 5.94
CA ILE A 2 -8.27 6.91 7.38
C ILE A 2 -8.23 8.22 8.16
N GLY A 3 -9.26 8.47 8.97
CA GLY A 3 -9.34 9.59 9.92
C GLY A 3 -9.28 9.09 11.37
N LEU A 4 -8.69 9.88 12.26
CA LEU A 4 -8.56 9.54 13.69
C LEU A 4 -9.35 10.55 14.54
N PRO A 5 -10.56 10.21 15.00
CA PRO A 5 -11.29 11.01 15.98
C PRO A 5 -10.91 10.59 17.41
N PHE A 6 -10.59 11.56 18.28
CA PHE A 6 -10.43 11.36 19.71
C PHE A 6 -11.74 11.75 20.43
N LEU A 7 -12.56 10.75 20.81
CA LEU A 7 -13.40 10.64 22.03
C LEU A 7 -14.68 9.81 21.80
N GLY A 8 -14.81 8.72 22.57
CA GLY A 8 -15.96 8.38 23.44
C GLY A 8 -17.39 8.18 22.91
N SER A 9 -17.71 8.53 21.66
CA SER A 9 -19.06 8.35 21.09
C SER A 9 -18.99 7.69 19.71
N SER A 10 -20.05 6.96 19.32
CA SER A 10 -20.15 6.33 18.00
C SER A 10 -19.80 7.34 16.90
N VAL A 11 -18.72 7.06 16.19
CA VAL A 11 -18.17 7.94 15.16
C VAL A 11 -19.22 8.17 14.07
N THR A 12 -19.57 9.43 13.81
CA THR A 12 -20.51 9.81 12.75
C THR A 12 -19.76 10.12 11.46
N THR A 13 -20.44 10.07 10.31
CA THR A 13 -19.85 10.46 9.00
C THR A 13 -19.29 11.89 9.02
N PHE A 14 -19.82 12.75 9.90
CA PHE A 14 -19.43 14.15 10.06
C PHE A 14 -18.08 14.32 10.77
N ASP A 15 -17.72 13.40 11.68
CA ASP A 15 -16.44 13.44 12.39
C ASP A 15 -15.25 13.23 11.45
N TRP A 16 -15.44 12.50 10.34
CA TRP A 16 -14.44 12.32 9.29
C TRP A 16 -14.16 13.60 8.50
N MET A 17 -15.16 14.49 8.36
CA MET A 17 -14.94 15.80 7.71
C MET A 17 -14.12 16.75 8.58
N LYS A 18 -14.00 16.47 9.88
CA LYS A 18 -13.18 17.23 10.84
C LYS A 18 -11.93 16.48 11.28
N ALA A 19 -11.58 15.38 10.61
CA ALA A 19 -10.43 14.58 10.98
C ALA A 19 -9.16 15.45 10.96
N VAL A 20 -8.46 15.50 12.10
CA VAL A 20 -7.24 16.30 12.27
C VAL A 20 -6.17 15.88 11.28
N ARG A 21 -6.13 14.59 10.93
CA ARG A 21 -5.26 14.03 9.90
C ARG A 21 -6.05 13.04 9.05
N SER A 22 -5.75 13.02 7.76
CA SER A 22 -6.37 12.14 6.76
C SER A 22 -5.30 11.62 5.83
N TYR A 23 -5.27 10.30 5.62
CA TYR A 23 -4.25 9.63 4.82
C TYR A 23 -4.84 8.83 3.65
N THR A 24 -4.10 8.78 2.54
CA THR A 24 -4.37 7.84 1.45
C THR A 24 -3.95 6.45 1.90
N VAL A 25 -4.92 5.53 2.02
CA VAL A 25 -4.71 4.22 2.67
C VAL A 25 -3.61 3.38 2.00
N TYR A 26 -3.49 3.47 0.67
CA TYR A 26 -2.44 2.75 -0.07
C TYR A 26 -1.10 3.49 -0.09
N GLU A 27 -0.98 4.71 0.44
CA GLU A 27 0.28 5.47 0.52
C GLU A 27 0.81 5.54 1.97
N ILE A 28 0.29 4.70 2.87
CA ILE A 28 0.75 4.55 4.25
C ILE A 28 0.99 3.08 4.61
N MET A 29 1.79 2.81 5.64
CA MET A 29 2.03 1.47 6.15
C MET A 29 1.55 1.35 7.59
N CYS A 30 0.76 0.32 7.89
CA CYS A 30 0.39 -0.05 9.25
C CYS A 30 1.19 -1.26 9.70
N LYS A 31 1.78 -1.21 10.91
CA LYS A 31 2.53 -2.32 11.51
C LYS A 31 2.08 -2.52 12.95
N ILE A 32 1.69 -3.75 13.30
CA ILE A 32 1.47 -4.13 14.70
C ILE A 32 2.83 -4.22 15.39
N LEU A 33 2.98 -3.49 16.50
CA LEU A 33 4.23 -3.45 17.26
C LEU A 33 4.23 -4.57 18.28
N LYS A 34 5.32 -5.33 18.33
CA LYS A 34 5.52 -6.35 19.37
C LYS A 34 5.98 -5.68 20.66
N ASP A 35 5.71 -6.32 21.80
CA ASP A 35 6.16 -5.84 23.12
C ASP A 35 7.68 -5.59 23.18
N SER A 36 8.47 -6.29 22.35
CA SER A 36 9.93 -6.11 22.21
C SER A 36 10.35 -4.82 21.50
N ASP A 37 9.45 -4.22 20.72
CA ASP A 37 9.74 -3.08 19.85
C ASP A 37 9.49 -1.74 20.56
N LEU A 38 8.95 -1.78 21.79
CA LEU A 38 8.50 -0.63 22.55
C LEU A 38 9.40 -0.37 23.76
N TRP A 39 9.90 0.86 23.87
CA TRP A 39 10.76 1.29 24.98
C TRP A 39 9.97 1.48 26.28
N ASP A 40 8.65 1.62 26.22
CA ASP A 40 7.79 2.08 27.32
C ASP A 40 6.82 1.03 27.89
N ARG A 41 7.05 -0.28 27.63
CA ARG A 41 6.22 -1.42 28.12
C ARG A 41 4.73 -1.34 27.74
N ARG A 42 4.33 -0.41 26.88
CA ARG A 42 2.95 -0.33 26.40
C ARG A 42 2.64 -1.60 25.63
N LYS A 43 1.45 -2.15 25.87
CA LYS A 43 0.94 -3.30 25.14
C LYS A 43 -0.06 -2.83 24.11
N HIS A 44 -0.32 -3.69 23.13
CA HIS A 44 -1.36 -3.47 22.13
C HIS A 44 -1.16 -2.17 21.32
N CYS A 45 0.04 -1.99 20.75
CA CYS A 45 0.35 -0.82 19.94
C CYS A 45 0.51 -1.17 18.46
N PHE A 46 0.24 -0.18 17.61
CA PHE A 46 0.54 -0.24 16.20
C PHE A 46 1.16 1.08 15.75
N SER A 47 1.98 1.03 14.71
CA SER A 47 2.52 2.21 14.06
C SER A 47 1.86 2.42 12.70
N VAL A 48 1.66 3.68 12.33
CA VAL A 48 1.36 4.10 10.97
C VAL A 48 2.52 4.94 10.46
N GLN A 49 3.24 4.43 9.48
CA GLN A 49 4.23 5.20 8.73
C GLN A 49 3.49 5.96 7.63
N THR A 50 3.60 7.28 7.68
CA THR A 50 2.94 8.19 6.73
C THR A 50 3.68 8.24 5.40
N GLU A 51 3.06 8.86 4.39
CA GLU A 51 3.68 9.13 3.10
C GLU A 51 4.93 10.01 3.17
N ASN A 52 5.24 10.63 4.32
CA ASN A 52 6.43 11.43 4.52
C ASN A 52 7.51 10.70 5.35
N GLY A 53 7.27 9.44 5.71
CA GLY A 53 8.16 8.64 6.56
C GLY A 53 8.07 8.97 8.05
N GLU A 54 7.11 9.81 8.48
CA GLU A 54 6.81 10.01 9.90
C GLU A 54 6.11 8.77 10.46
N ASP A 55 6.66 8.20 11.53
CA ASP A 55 6.06 7.09 12.27
C ASP A 55 5.15 7.61 13.39
N LEU A 56 3.86 7.29 13.30
CA LEU A 56 2.86 7.60 14.32
C LEU A 56 2.57 6.35 15.14
N ILE A 57 2.67 6.43 16.46
CA ILE A 57 2.42 5.30 17.36
C ILE A 57 1.06 5.48 18.02
N PHE A 58 0.24 4.43 17.94
CA PHE A 58 -1.08 4.34 18.54
C PHE A 58 -1.14 3.16 19.51
N GLY A 59 -1.97 3.28 20.53
CA GLY A 59 -2.26 2.22 21.49
C GLY A 59 -3.77 2.01 21.59
N VAL A 60 -4.16 0.76 21.79
CA VAL A 60 -5.53 0.36 22.12
C VAL A 60 -5.56 -0.28 23.51
N GLU A 61 -6.75 -0.39 24.11
CA GLU A 61 -6.87 -0.92 25.47
C GLU A 61 -6.82 -2.45 25.46
N LEU A 62 -7.43 -3.08 24.46
CA LEU A 62 -7.66 -4.52 24.41
C LEU A 62 -6.97 -5.18 23.20
N GLU A 63 -6.46 -6.39 23.37
CA GLU A 63 -5.77 -7.14 22.31
C GLU A 63 -6.64 -7.36 21.06
N TYR A 64 -7.93 -7.66 21.24
CA TYR A 64 -8.82 -7.87 20.09
C TYR A 64 -9.02 -6.60 19.25
N GLU A 65 -8.86 -5.41 19.83
CA GLU A 65 -8.98 -4.14 19.10
C GLU A 65 -7.84 -3.98 18.09
N LEU A 66 -6.64 -4.49 18.39
CA LEU A 66 -5.56 -4.55 17.41
C LEU A 66 -5.92 -5.46 16.23
N ILE A 67 -6.49 -6.62 16.52
CA ILE A 67 -6.88 -7.58 15.47
C ILE A 67 -7.97 -6.97 14.59
N LEU A 68 -8.95 -6.29 15.19
CA LEU A 68 -9.99 -5.57 14.46
C LEU A 68 -9.40 -4.44 13.60
N TRP A 69 -8.48 -3.66 14.16
CA TRP A 69 -7.79 -2.58 13.45
C TRP A 69 -6.98 -3.11 12.26
N GLU A 70 -6.16 -4.13 12.48
CA GLU A 70 -5.36 -4.77 11.42
C GLU A 70 -6.25 -5.29 10.29
N LYS A 71 -7.33 -6.01 10.64
CA LYS A 71 -8.28 -6.52 9.65
C LYS A 71 -8.99 -5.39 8.90
N ALA A 72 -9.40 -4.33 9.60
CA ALA A 72 -10.03 -3.17 8.98
C ALA A 72 -9.07 -2.45 8.01
N PHE A 73 -7.81 -2.25 8.41
CA PHE A 73 -6.77 -1.65 7.57
C PHE A 73 -6.52 -2.49 6.32
N GLN A 74 -6.28 -3.80 6.48
CA GLN A 74 -6.08 -4.73 5.36
C GLN A 74 -7.27 -4.73 4.39
N THR A 75 -8.50 -4.76 4.92
CA THR A 75 -9.73 -4.73 4.12
C THR A 75 -9.85 -3.40 3.35
N ALA A 76 -9.58 -2.27 4.01
CA ALA A 76 -9.64 -0.96 3.37
C ALA A 76 -8.58 -0.82 2.26
N THR A 77 -7.35 -1.30 2.50
CA THR A 77 -6.28 -1.34 1.50
C THR A 77 -6.69 -2.20 0.30
N PHE A 78 -7.21 -3.40 0.56
CA PHE A 78 -7.67 -4.32 -0.50
C PHE A 78 -8.74 -3.67 -1.38
N LEU A 79 -9.80 -3.15 -0.76
CA LEU A 79 -10.93 -2.54 -1.47
C LEU A 79 -10.48 -1.32 -2.29
N GLU A 80 -9.57 -0.51 -1.75
CA GLU A 80 -9.10 0.69 -2.43
C GLU A 80 -8.17 0.37 -3.60
N VAL A 81 -7.27 -0.61 -3.46
CA VAL A 81 -6.40 -1.07 -4.57
C VAL A 81 -7.25 -1.68 -5.68
N GLU A 82 -8.23 -2.52 -5.33
CA GLU A 82 -9.20 -3.07 -6.29
C GLU A 82 -10.02 -1.96 -6.98
N ARG A 83 -10.31 -0.87 -6.28
CA ARG A 83 -11.04 0.26 -6.86
C ARG A 83 -10.20 1.07 -7.84
N ILE A 84 -8.94 1.39 -7.50
CA ILE A 84 -8.10 2.26 -8.33
C ILE A 84 -7.44 1.51 -9.49
N GLN A 85 -7.18 0.21 -9.33
CA GLN A 85 -6.49 -0.70 -10.27
C GLN A 85 -5.07 -0.30 -10.70
N CYS A 86 -4.71 0.98 -10.68
CA CYS A 86 -3.36 1.45 -10.94
C CYS A 86 -3.08 2.82 -10.30
N LYS A 87 -1.80 3.14 -10.14
CA LYS A 87 -1.33 4.44 -9.67
C LYS A 87 0.01 4.78 -10.31
N THR A 88 0.17 6.02 -10.76
CA THR A 88 1.40 6.52 -11.39
C THR A 88 2.09 7.55 -10.52
N TYR A 89 3.40 7.41 -10.36
CA TYR A 89 4.28 8.38 -9.70
C TYR A 89 5.31 8.91 -10.67
N ALA A 90 5.62 10.20 -10.56
CA ALA A 90 6.75 10.79 -11.28
C ALA A 90 8.06 10.33 -10.63
N CYS A 91 9.04 9.96 -11.45
CA CYS A 91 10.36 9.55 -11.00
C CYS A 91 11.46 10.03 -11.95
N VAL A 92 12.70 9.88 -11.55
CA VAL A 92 13.88 10.19 -12.36
C VAL A 92 14.68 8.92 -12.59
N LEU A 93 15.05 8.67 -13.84
CA LEU A 93 15.98 7.63 -14.25
C LEU A 93 17.11 8.30 -15.05
N GLU A 94 18.36 8.18 -14.60
CA GLU A 94 19.53 8.74 -15.30
C GLU A 94 19.33 10.22 -15.71
N SER A 95 18.81 11.04 -14.80
CA SER A 95 18.49 12.47 -15.03
C SER A 95 17.33 12.78 -15.98
N HIS A 96 16.57 11.77 -16.41
CA HIS A 96 15.38 11.94 -17.25
C HIS A 96 14.09 11.75 -16.44
N LEU A 97 13.09 12.60 -16.69
CA LEU A 97 11.79 12.51 -16.04
C LEU A 97 10.98 11.34 -16.62
N MET A 98 10.62 10.42 -15.75
CA MET A 98 9.90 9.20 -16.03
C MET A 98 8.58 9.16 -15.24
N GLY A 99 7.69 8.25 -15.63
CA GLY A 99 6.56 7.81 -14.83
C GLY A 99 6.70 6.34 -14.49
N LEU A 100 6.55 5.99 -13.21
CA LEU A 100 6.37 4.61 -12.76
C LEU A 100 4.88 4.39 -12.46
N THR A 101 4.24 3.51 -13.24
CA THR A 101 2.91 3.00 -12.93
C THR A 101 3.00 1.66 -12.22
N ILE A 102 2.36 1.58 -11.05
CA ILE A 102 2.01 0.33 -10.39
C ILE A 102 0.61 -0.03 -10.87
N ASP A 103 0.50 -1.07 -11.68
CA ASP A 103 -0.76 -1.55 -12.24
C ASP A 103 -1.07 -2.93 -11.70
N PHE A 104 -2.31 -3.13 -11.26
CA PHE A 104 -2.74 -4.38 -10.64
C PHE A 104 -2.57 -5.55 -11.62
N ASN A 105 -2.88 -5.41 -12.89
CA ASN A 105 -2.80 -6.52 -13.84
C ASN A 105 -1.46 -6.61 -14.56
N MET A 106 -0.88 -5.46 -14.89
CA MET A 106 0.33 -5.38 -15.71
C MET A 106 1.64 -5.39 -14.89
N GLY A 107 1.57 -5.15 -13.58
CA GLY A 107 2.74 -5.02 -12.71
C GLY A 107 3.35 -3.62 -12.73
N LEU A 108 4.68 -3.53 -12.73
CA LEU A 108 5.41 -2.27 -12.72
C LEU A 108 5.76 -1.87 -14.16
N VAL A 109 5.41 -0.64 -14.53
CA VAL A 109 5.61 -0.09 -15.86
C VAL A 109 6.34 1.24 -15.74
N CYS A 110 7.51 1.36 -16.34
CA CYS A 110 8.22 2.63 -16.44
C CYS A 110 8.16 3.15 -17.86
N PHE A 111 7.85 4.43 -18.00
CA PHE A 111 7.71 5.10 -19.28
C PHE A 111 8.26 6.52 -19.23
N ASP A 112 8.67 7.03 -20.38
CA ASP A 112 9.18 8.38 -20.52
C ASP A 112 8.05 9.39 -20.35
N ALA A 113 8.23 10.38 -19.47
CA ALA A 113 7.13 11.26 -19.08
C ALA A 113 6.66 12.16 -20.25
N ALA A 114 7.54 12.51 -21.17
CA ALA A 114 7.26 13.39 -22.30
C ALA A 114 6.64 12.64 -23.49
N SER A 115 7.30 11.59 -23.96
CA SER A 115 6.91 10.81 -25.14
C SER A 115 5.89 9.71 -24.85
N LYS A 116 5.68 9.35 -23.58
CA LYS A 116 4.85 8.22 -23.13
C LYS A 116 5.32 6.84 -23.63
N VAL A 117 6.54 6.75 -24.17
CA VAL A 117 7.14 5.49 -24.59
C VAL A 117 7.46 4.63 -23.38
N VAL A 118 7.04 3.36 -23.38
CA VAL A 118 7.35 2.41 -22.31
C VAL A 118 8.81 1.96 -22.42
N LEU A 119 9.59 2.17 -21.36
CA LEU A 119 10.98 1.72 -21.28
C LEU A 119 11.05 0.25 -20.89
N TRP A 120 10.27 -0.13 -19.87
CA TRP A 120 10.21 -1.50 -19.40
C TRP A 120 8.90 -1.79 -18.66
N ARG A 121 8.55 -3.08 -18.64
CA ARG A 121 7.36 -3.61 -17.98
C ARG A 121 7.71 -4.95 -17.34
N TYR A 122 7.47 -5.08 -16.05
CA TYR A 122 7.67 -6.32 -15.31
C TYR A 122 6.45 -6.67 -14.47
N LYS A 123 6.02 -7.94 -14.54
CA LYS A 123 4.97 -8.46 -13.66
C LYS A 123 5.46 -8.54 -12.22
N PHE A 124 4.53 -8.51 -11.26
CA PHE A 124 4.85 -8.71 -9.83
C PHE A 124 5.65 -10.00 -9.56
N SER A 125 5.35 -11.10 -10.28
CA SER A 125 6.06 -12.38 -10.14
C SER A 125 7.53 -12.35 -10.59
N GLN A 126 7.90 -11.35 -11.39
CA GLN A 126 9.27 -11.15 -11.85
C GLN A 126 10.10 -10.38 -10.83
N LEU A 127 9.49 -9.66 -9.87
CA LEU A 127 10.23 -8.97 -8.82
C LEU A 127 10.81 -9.99 -7.83
N LYS A 128 12.13 -10.01 -7.68
CA LYS A 128 12.86 -10.89 -6.75
C LYS A 128 13.32 -10.19 -5.49
N GLY A 129 13.46 -8.87 -5.55
CA GLY A 129 13.79 -8.06 -4.41
C GLY A 129 13.70 -6.59 -4.74
N SER A 130 13.57 -5.78 -3.69
CA SER A 130 13.68 -4.34 -3.76
C SER A 130 14.50 -3.85 -2.58
N SER A 131 15.24 -2.78 -2.75
CA SER A 131 15.99 -2.11 -1.70
C SER A 131 15.95 -0.62 -1.92
N ASP A 132 15.82 0.16 -0.85
CA ASP A 132 15.83 1.62 -0.91
C ASP A 132 16.93 2.23 -0.02
N ASP A 133 17.20 3.52 -0.21
CA ASP A 133 18.19 4.28 0.57
C ASP A 133 17.58 5.03 1.76
N GLY A 134 16.28 4.85 2.03
CA GLY A 134 15.53 5.58 3.05
C GLY A 134 15.35 7.08 2.78
N LYS A 135 15.67 7.56 1.57
CA LYS A 135 15.63 8.99 1.21
C LYS A 135 14.83 9.27 -0.05
N SER A 136 15.26 8.72 -1.18
CA SER A 136 14.70 9.06 -2.49
C SER A 136 14.85 7.96 -3.53
N LYS A 137 15.77 7.01 -3.34
CA LYS A 137 16.11 6.02 -4.36
C LYS A 137 15.62 4.65 -3.97
N ILE A 138 15.11 3.93 -4.96
CA ILE A 138 14.73 2.54 -4.87
C ILE A 138 15.34 1.75 -6.03
N LYS A 139 15.84 0.56 -5.72
CA LYS A 139 16.37 -0.41 -6.66
C LYS A 139 15.48 -1.63 -6.67
N PHE A 140 14.95 -1.97 -7.84
CA PHE A 140 14.21 -3.19 -8.09
C PHE A 140 15.11 -4.23 -8.76
N LEU A 141 14.97 -5.49 -8.33
CA LEU A 141 15.63 -6.63 -8.93
C LEU A 141 14.58 -7.49 -9.64
N PHE A 142 14.56 -7.45 -10.96
CA PHE A 142 13.62 -8.21 -11.77
C PHE A 142 14.30 -9.41 -12.42
N GLN A 143 13.65 -10.57 -12.38
CA GLN A 143 14.08 -11.72 -13.16
C GLN A 143 13.46 -11.68 -14.56
N ASN A 144 14.33 -11.69 -15.56
CA ASN A 144 13.93 -11.87 -16.95
C ASN A 144 13.39 -13.30 -17.15
N ILE A 145 12.24 -13.44 -17.82
CA ILE A 145 11.57 -14.74 -17.99
C ILE A 145 12.39 -15.66 -18.91
N ASP A 146 13.02 -15.11 -19.93
CA ASP A 146 13.69 -15.85 -20.98
C ASP A 146 15.12 -16.20 -20.57
N THR A 147 15.89 -15.21 -20.11
CA THR A 147 17.31 -15.40 -19.77
C THR A 147 17.55 -15.87 -18.34
N LYS A 148 16.53 -15.80 -17.47
CA LYS A 148 16.62 -16.02 -16.00
C LYS A 148 17.58 -15.09 -15.27
N GLN A 149 18.18 -14.12 -15.95
CA GLN A 149 19.08 -13.13 -15.35
C GLN A 149 18.31 -12.12 -14.51
N ILE A 150 19.01 -11.55 -13.53
CA ILE A 150 18.49 -10.49 -12.67
C ILE A 150 18.90 -9.14 -13.24
N GLU A 151 17.91 -8.31 -13.54
CA GLU A 151 18.07 -6.93 -13.98
C GLU A 151 17.78 -5.98 -12.83
N ALA A 152 18.73 -5.10 -12.52
CA ALA A 152 18.54 -4.02 -11.55
C ALA A 152 17.98 -2.77 -12.25
N LYS A 153 16.88 -2.22 -11.75
CA LYS A 153 16.32 -0.93 -12.18
C LYS A 153 16.28 0.01 -10.97
N GLU A 154 17.04 1.10 -11.04
CA GLU A 154 17.09 2.12 -9.99
C GLU A 154 16.29 3.34 -10.41
N LEU A 155 15.43 3.86 -9.53
CA LEU A 155 14.59 5.03 -9.76
C LEU A 155 14.68 5.97 -8.57
N GLU A 156 14.62 7.27 -8.84
CA GLU A 156 14.62 8.32 -7.84
C GLU A 156 13.25 9.01 -7.77
N PHE A 157 12.75 9.27 -6.56
CA PHE A 157 11.44 9.84 -6.29
C PHE A 157 11.56 11.03 -5.33
N SER A 158 10.70 12.03 -5.53
CA SER A 158 10.55 13.14 -4.56
C SER A 158 9.85 12.70 -3.27
N ASN A 159 8.93 11.73 -3.38
CA ASN A 159 8.29 11.08 -2.24
C ASN A 159 8.46 9.56 -2.38
N LEU A 160 9.51 9.03 -1.76
CA LEU A 160 9.82 7.61 -1.77
C LEU A 160 8.83 6.79 -0.93
N PHE A 161 8.42 7.28 0.24
CA PHE A 161 7.56 6.52 1.17
C PHE A 161 6.17 6.26 0.59
N ALA A 162 5.54 7.26 -0.04
CA ALA A 162 4.26 7.06 -0.75
C ALA A 162 4.35 5.93 -1.77
N VAL A 163 5.44 5.88 -2.54
CA VAL A 163 5.67 4.89 -3.60
C VAL A 163 5.89 3.51 -2.98
N LEU A 164 6.72 3.41 -1.94
CA LEU A 164 6.98 2.17 -1.21
C LEU A 164 5.69 1.58 -0.63
N HIS A 165 4.90 2.40 0.04
CA HIS A 165 3.63 2.01 0.64
C HIS A 165 2.60 1.61 -0.42
N CYS A 166 2.58 2.30 -1.57
CA CYS A 166 1.73 1.94 -2.70
C CYS A 166 2.12 0.60 -3.31
N ILE A 167 3.41 0.36 -3.54
CA ILE A 167 3.90 -0.93 -4.03
C ILE A 167 3.52 -2.04 -3.04
N HIS A 168 3.76 -1.83 -1.75
CA HIS A 168 3.39 -2.80 -0.71
C HIS A 168 1.89 -3.10 -0.71
N SER A 169 1.05 -2.07 -0.79
CA SER A 169 -0.41 -2.20 -0.81
C SER A 169 -0.91 -3.03 -2.01
N PHE A 170 -0.33 -2.80 -3.19
CA PHE A 170 -0.65 -3.59 -4.38
C PHE A 170 -0.20 -5.04 -4.25
N PHE A 171 1.00 -5.28 -3.70
CA PHE A 171 1.48 -6.63 -3.43
C PHE A 171 0.62 -7.36 -2.40
N ALA A 172 0.28 -6.72 -1.28
CA ALA A 172 -0.58 -7.28 -0.24
C ALA A 172 -1.96 -7.66 -0.81
N THR A 173 -2.56 -6.78 -1.62
CA THR A 173 -3.83 -7.05 -2.30
C THR A 173 -3.71 -8.24 -3.26
N LYS A 174 -2.61 -8.32 -4.03
CA LYS A 174 -2.36 -9.47 -4.92
C LYS A 174 -2.21 -10.78 -4.17
N VAL A 175 -1.48 -10.79 -3.06
CA VAL A 175 -1.33 -11.98 -2.21
C VAL A 175 -2.68 -12.39 -1.62
N ALA A 176 -3.48 -11.42 -1.15
CA ALA A 176 -4.82 -11.68 -0.65
C ALA A 176 -5.75 -12.31 -1.70
N CYS A 177 -5.69 -11.87 -2.96
CA CYS A 177 -6.44 -12.51 -4.06
C CYS A 177 -6.03 -13.96 -4.34
N MET A 178 -4.83 -14.38 -3.94
CA MET A 178 -4.34 -15.75 -4.11
C MET A 178 -4.67 -16.64 -2.90
N ASP A 179 -5.13 -16.06 -1.78
CA ASP A 179 -5.49 -16.79 -0.57
C ASP A 179 -6.97 -17.25 -0.64
N PRO A 180 -7.25 -18.57 -0.63
CA PRO A 180 -8.60 -19.12 -0.63
C PRO A 180 -9.48 -18.60 0.52
N LEU A 181 -8.89 -18.25 1.68
CA LEU A 181 -9.61 -17.75 2.85
C LEU A 181 -10.09 -16.30 2.66
N TYR A 182 -9.38 -15.51 1.85
CA TYR A 182 -9.73 -14.13 1.54
C TYR A 182 -10.78 -14.04 0.43
N VAL A 183 -10.67 -14.90 -0.59
CA VAL A 183 -11.63 -14.97 -1.72
C VAL A 183 -13.03 -15.43 -1.26
N GLY A 184 -13.12 -16.20 -0.18
CA GLY A 184 -14.39 -16.68 0.40
C GLY A 184 -15.17 -15.65 1.23
N CYS A 185 -14.62 -14.47 1.52
CA CYS A 185 -15.25 -13.45 2.38
C CYS A 185 -15.83 -12.25 1.61
N GLN A 186 -16.03 -12.36 0.28
CA GLN A 186 -16.75 -11.31 -0.44
C GLN A 186 -18.20 -11.22 0.08
N PRO A 187 -18.70 -10.02 0.46
CA PRO A 187 -20.11 -9.86 0.78
C PRO A 187 -20.91 -10.20 -0.47
N ILE A 188 -21.88 -11.11 -0.32
CA ILE A 188 -22.88 -11.42 -1.33
C ILE A 188 -23.65 -10.11 -1.62
N VAL A 189 -23.22 -9.37 -2.64
CA VAL A 189 -24.03 -8.29 -3.20
C VAL A 189 -25.19 -8.98 -3.92
N GLY A 190 -26.36 -8.91 -3.29
CA GLY A 190 -27.56 -9.64 -3.67
C GLY A 190 -27.97 -9.42 -5.12
N LYS A 191 -28.11 -10.52 -5.85
CA LYS A 191 -29.00 -10.56 -7.01
C LYS A 191 -30.43 -10.72 -6.50
N ALA A 192 -31.06 -9.61 -6.12
CA ALA A 192 -32.52 -9.55 -6.06
C ALA A 192 -33.03 -9.71 -7.50
N LYS A 193 -33.47 -10.93 -7.84
CA LYS A 193 -34.26 -11.16 -9.04
C LYS A 193 -35.66 -10.61 -8.78
N TYR A 194 -36.03 -9.55 -9.48
CA TYR A 194 -37.43 -9.19 -9.66
C TYR A 194 -38.09 -10.25 -10.55
N SER A 195 -39.06 -10.97 -10.01
CA SER A 195 -40.01 -11.78 -10.77
C SER A 195 -41.26 -10.93 -11.03
N ASN A 196 -41.60 -10.75 -12.31
CA ASN A 196 -42.98 -10.53 -12.74
C ASN A 196 -43.75 -11.85 -12.67
#